data_AF-A0A918F7K7-F1
#
_entry.id   AF-A0A918F7K7-F1
#
_cell.length_a   1.000
_cell.length_b   1.000
_cell.length_c   1.000
_cell.angle_alpha   90.00
_cell.angle_beta   90.00
_cell.angle_gamma   90.00
#
_symmetry.space_group_name_H-M   'P 1'
#
loop_
_entity.id
_entity.type
_entity.pdbx_description
1 polymer ?
#
loop_
_entity_poly.entity_id
_entity_poly.type
_entity_poly.pdbx_seq_one_letter_code
_entity_poly.pdbx_strand_id
1 'polypeptide(L)'
;MSGTLILNASYEPLAVVPMRRAMLLVLNGKASVVEAADGWLHSRSARYAVPSVVLLQHYVRVPMRPVPLTRRAALQRYGYRCAYCRGYGDTLDHVVPRSRGGGHSWANVVVACLFTEPLTARIRAAQRAWNRARAAAAGTAVPA
;
A
#
# COMPACT_ATOMS: atom_id res chain seq x y z
N MET A 1 -24.39 1.58 -11.88
CA MET A 1 -24.99 1.83 -10.55
C MET A 1 -24.32 3.06 -9.98
N SER A 2 -25.09 4.12 -9.70
CA SER A 2 -24.59 5.35 -9.09
C SER A 2 -24.11 5.07 -7.66
N GLY A 3 -22.93 5.60 -7.31
CA GLY A 3 -22.40 5.54 -5.95
C GLY A 3 -22.96 6.67 -5.09
N THR A 4 -23.09 6.42 -3.79
CA THR A 4 -23.48 7.42 -2.78
C THR A 4 -22.25 7.78 -1.95
N LEU A 5 -21.99 9.08 -1.79
CA LEU A 5 -20.91 9.57 -0.91
C LEU A 5 -21.34 9.50 0.55
N ILE A 6 -20.51 8.90 1.39
CA ILE A 6 -20.63 8.91 2.84
C ILE A 6 -19.73 10.01 3.38
N LEU A 7 -20.31 10.94 4.14
CA LEU A 7 -19.59 11.93 4.93
C LEU A 7 -19.52 11.46 6.39
N ASN A 8 -18.40 11.73 7.05
CA ASN A 8 -18.28 11.59 8.49
C ASN A 8 -19.09 12.69 9.21
N ALA A 9 -19.31 12.57 10.51
CA ALA A 9 -20.01 13.60 11.30
C ALA A 9 -19.31 14.99 11.27
N SER A 10 -18.02 15.02 10.93
CA SER A 10 -17.21 16.23 10.68
C SER A 10 -17.32 16.79 9.25
N TYR A 11 -18.21 16.25 8.42
CA TYR A 11 -18.37 16.57 6.98
C TYR A 11 -17.17 16.21 6.08
N GLU A 12 -16.17 15.50 6.61
CA GLU A 12 -15.10 14.96 5.76
C GLU A 12 -15.60 13.75 4.93
N PRO A 13 -15.18 13.62 3.66
CA PRO A 13 -15.57 12.50 2.82
C PRO A 13 -14.92 11.19 3.33
N LEU A 14 -15.73 10.17 3.56
CA LEU A 14 -15.28 8.90 4.16
C LEU A 14 -15.15 7.79 3.12
N ALA A 15 -16.17 7.60 2.27
CA ALA A 15 -16.15 6.59 1.20
C ALA A 15 -17.29 6.80 0.20
N VAL A 16 -17.16 6.23 -0.99
CA VAL A 16 -18.29 6.04 -1.92
C VAL A 16 -18.77 4.60 -1.80
N VAL A 17 -20.07 4.41 -1.54
CA VAL A 17 -20.68 3.09 -1.38
C VAL A 17 -21.83 2.89 -2.37
N PRO A 18 -22.24 1.64 -2.65
CA PRO A 18 -23.46 1.41 -3.42
C PRO A 18 -24.68 2.01 -2.73
N MET A 19 -25.61 2.58 -3.50
CA MET A 19 -26.87 3.17 -3.01
C MET A 19 -27.62 2.30 -1.99
N ARG A 20 -27.68 0.98 -2.22
CA ARG A 20 -28.32 0.03 -1.29
C ARG A 20 -27.73 0.09 0.12
N ARG A 21 -26.40 0.22 0.24
CA ARG A 21 -25.71 0.32 1.53
C ARG A 21 -25.98 1.66 2.20
N ALA A 22 -25.98 2.76 1.45
CA ALA A 22 -26.33 4.07 1.98
C ALA A 22 -27.77 4.10 2.51
N MET A 23 -28.72 3.53 1.76
CA MET A 23 -30.11 3.43 2.20
C MET A 23 -30.25 2.62 3.51
N LEU A 24 -29.53 1.52 3.66
CA LEU A 24 -29.51 0.76 4.91
C LEU A 24 -28.97 1.59 6.10
N LEU A 25 -28.00 2.48 5.89
CA LEU A 25 -27.53 3.37 6.95
C LEU A 25 -28.61 4.38 7.35
N VAL A 26 -29.33 4.94 6.37
CA VAL A 26 -30.41 5.88 6.62
C VAL A 26 -31.59 5.23 7.34
N LEU A 27 -32.06 4.08 6.86
CA LEU A 27 -33.21 3.38 7.44
C LEU A 27 -32.94 2.86 8.86
N ASN A 28 -31.68 2.52 9.18
CA ASN A 28 -31.28 2.14 10.53
C ASN A 28 -30.99 3.35 11.43
N GLY A 29 -31.25 4.57 10.96
CA GLY A 29 -31.00 5.80 11.70
C GLY A 29 -29.52 6.00 12.03
N LYS A 30 -28.58 5.52 11.21
CA LYS A 30 -27.12 5.74 11.38
C LYS A 30 -26.58 6.89 10.54
N ALA A 31 -27.34 7.29 9.53
CA ALA A 31 -26.99 8.39 8.64
C ALA A 31 -28.24 9.20 8.27
N SER A 32 -28.06 10.47 7.93
CA SER A 32 -29.08 11.32 7.32
C SER A 32 -28.73 11.61 5.86
N VAL A 33 -29.76 11.80 5.03
CA VAL A 33 -29.56 12.23 3.64
C VAL A 33 -29.24 13.72 3.64
N VAL A 34 -28.11 14.09 3.05
CA VAL A 34 -27.70 15.49 2.84
C VAL A 34 -28.14 15.94 1.45
N GLU A 35 -27.89 15.09 0.45
CA GLU A 35 -28.31 15.33 -0.92
C GLU A 35 -28.99 14.08 -1.48
N ALA A 36 -30.03 14.34 -2.29
CA ALA A 36 -30.75 13.32 -3.02
C ALA A 36 -30.45 13.44 -4.52
N ALA A 37 -30.28 12.30 -5.18
CA ALA A 37 -30.34 12.23 -6.64
C ALA A 37 -31.81 12.26 -7.10
N ASP A 38 -31.99 12.46 -8.40
CA ASP A 38 -33.31 12.36 -9.02
C ASP A 38 -33.92 10.96 -8.85
N GLY A 39 -35.24 10.94 -8.65
CA GLY A 39 -36.02 9.71 -8.53
C GLY A 39 -36.34 9.30 -7.09
N TRP A 40 -37.08 8.21 -6.97
CA TRP A 40 -37.62 7.72 -5.71
C TRP A 40 -37.45 6.21 -5.59
N LEU A 41 -37.12 5.77 -4.37
CA LEU A 41 -37.14 4.37 -3.99
C LEU A 41 -38.48 4.06 -3.32
N HIS A 42 -39.15 3.02 -3.80
CA HIS A 42 -40.50 2.67 -3.33
C HIS A 42 -40.47 1.39 -2.49
N SER A 43 -41.23 1.40 -1.40
CA SER A 43 -41.71 0.20 -0.72
C SER A 43 -43.23 0.11 -0.89
N ARG A 44 -43.84 -0.97 -0.40
CA ARG A 44 -45.30 -1.13 -0.43
C ARG A 44 -46.04 0.00 0.29
N SER A 45 -45.44 0.59 1.33
CA SER A 45 -46.08 1.55 2.23
C SER A 45 -45.38 2.92 2.29
N ALA A 46 -44.24 3.10 1.63
CA ALA A 46 -43.46 4.33 1.74
C ALA A 46 -42.66 4.61 0.46
N ARG A 47 -42.21 5.86 0.33
CA ARG A 47 -41.24 6.29 -0.68
C ARG A 47 -40.08 7.00 0.00
N TYR A 48 -38.88 6.80 -0.53
CA TYR A 48 -37.63 7.33 0.00
C TYR A 48 -36.88 8.04 -1.12
N ALA A 49 -36.26 9.17 -0.80
CA ALA A 49 -35.37 9.85 -1.74
C ALA A 49 -34.16 8.96 -2.04
N VAL A 50 -33.65 9.00 -3.27
CA VAL A 50 -32.43 8.29 -3.65
C VAL A 50 -31.22 9.04 -3.06
N PRO A 51 -30.45 8.46 -2.13
CA PRO A 51 -29.35 9.20 -1.50
C PRO A 51 -28.15 9.34 -2.44
N SER A 52 -27.74 10.57 -2.77
CA SER A 52 -26.46 10.86 -3.45
C SER A 52 -25.35 11.16 -2.46
N VAL A 53 -25.68 11.84 -1.35
CA VAL A 53 -24.76 12.13 -0.24
C VAL A 53 -25.48 11.88 1.08
N VAL A 54 -24.84 11.16 2.00
CA VAL A 54 -25.34 10.94 3.36
C VAL A 54 -24.29 11.29 4.41
N LEU A 55 -24.74 11.80 5.55
CA LEU A 55 -23.91 12.17 6.69
C LEU A 55 -24.09 11.15 7.81
N LEU A 56 -22.99 10.59 8.31
CA LEU A 56 -23.04 9.74 9.50
C LEU A 56 -23.39 10.56 10.73
N GLN A 57 -24.27 10.01 11.59
CA GLN A 57 -24.66 10.68 12.83
C GLN A 57 -23.55 10.72 13.89
N HIS A 58 -22.59 9.80 13.80
CA HIS A 58 -21.49 9.70 14.76
C HIS A 58 -20.16 9.71 14.02
N TYR A 59 -19.16 10.31 14.65
CA TYR A 59 -17.81 10.34 14.11
C TYR A 59 -17.21 8.93 14.07
N VAL A 60 -16.82 8.48 12.88
CA VAL A 60 -16.14 7.20 12.66
C VAL A 60 -14.67 7.46 12.39
N ARG A 61 -13.80 7.00 13.29
CA ARG A 61 -12.35 7.00 13.05
C ARG A 61 -12.02 5.81 12.15
N VAL A 62 -11.72 6.06 10.88
CA VAL A 62 -11.21 5.02 9.98
C VAL A 62 -9.72 4.83 10.27
N PRO A 63 -9.28 3.68 10.79
CA PRO A 63 -7.85 3.44 11.00
C PRO A 63 -7.17 3.37 9.64
N MET A 64 -6.19 4.26 9.42
CA MET A 64 -5.31 4.15 8.26
C MET A 64 -4.54 2.84 8.37
N ARG A 65 -4.91 1.85 7.56
CA ARG A 65 -4.14 0.61 7.45
C ARG A 65 -2.88 0.94 6.64
N PRO A 66 -1.68 0.63 7.15
CA PRO A 66 -0.48 0.79 6.35
C PRO A 66 -0.63 -0.05 5.08
N VAL A 67 -0.31 0.54 3.93
CA VAL A 67 -0.32 -0.19 2.67
C VAL A 67 0.68 -1.35 2.80
N PRO A 68 0.26 -2.60 2.63
CA PRO A 68 1.18 -3.72 2.72
C PRO A 68 2.23 -3.60 1.63
N LEU A 69 3.48 -3.88 1.98
CA LEU A 69 4.57 -3.89 1.01
C LEU A 69 4.41 -5.12 0.11
N THR A 70 3.79 -4.91 -1.06
CA THR A 70 3.69 -5.89 -2.14
C THR A 70 4.52 -5.39 -3.33
N ARG A 71 4.93 -6.29 -4.24
CA ARG A 71 5.63 -5.91 -5.47
C ARG A 71 4.86 -4.84 -6.26
N ARG A 72 3.55 -5.04 -6.44
CA ARG A 72 2.69 -4.07 -7.14
C ARG A 72 2.70 -2.72 -6.44
N ALA A 73 2.50 -2.68 -5.13
CA ALA A 73 2.48 -1.43 -4.37
C ALA A 73 3.82 -0.70 -4.43
N ALA A 74 4.94 -1.42 -4.35
CA ALA A 74 6.28 -0.86 -4.47
C ALA A 74 6.52 -0.28 -5.88
N LEU A 75 6.22 -1.05 -6.94
CA LEU A 75 6.38 -0.59 -8.32
C LEU A 75 5.54 0.66 -8.61
N GLN A 76 4.29 0.68 -8.15
CA GLN A 76 3.40 1.84 -8.31
C GLN A 76 3.90 3.05 -7.51
N ARG A 77 4.32 2.85 -6.25
CA ARG A 77 4.86 3.94 -5.42
C ARG A 77 6.08 4.62 -6.06
N TYR A 78 6.97 3.84 -6.66
CA TYR A 78 8.19 4.36 -7.28
C TYR A 78 8.01 4.66 -8.78
N GLY A 79 6.81 4.53 -9.34
CA GLY A 79 6.52 4.81 -10.75
C GLY A 79 7.37 3.99 -11.72
N TYR A 80 7.63 2.71 -11.38
CA TYR A 80 8.52 1.83 -12.16
C TYR A 80 9.92 2.41 -12.39
N ARG A 81 10.39 3.31 -11.51
CA ARG A 81 11.69 3.96 -11.66
C ARG A 81 12.74 3.26 -10.79
N CYS A 82 13.78 2.75 -11.44
CA CYS A 82 14.92 2.13 -10.78
C CYS A 82 15.60 3.11 -9.81
N ALA A 83 15.82 2.68 -8.57
CA ALA A 83 16.48 3.48 -7.54
C ALA A 83 17.95 3.78 -7.86
N TYR A 84 18.59 2.92 -8.68
CA TYR A 84 20.01 2.99 -9.00
C TYR A 84 20.28 3.83 -10.27
N CYS A 85 19.73 3.41 -11.42
CA CYS A 85 20.01 4.05 -12.71
C CYS A 85 18.97 5.09 -13.13
N ARG A 86 17.87 5.24 -12.36
CA ARG A 86 16.72 6.11 -12.68
C ARG A 86 15.95 5.76 -13.97
N GLY A 87 16.32 4.70 -14.68
CA GLY A 87 15.55 4.15 -15.80
C GLY A 87 14.35 3.31 -15.36
N TYR A 88 13.76 2.56 -16.30
CA TYR A 88 12.66 1.64 -16.01
C TYR A 88 13.14 0.45 -15.18
N GLY A 89 12.40 0.11 -14.13
CA GLY A 89 12.63 -1.05 -13.28
C GLY A 89 11.32 -1.78 -12.95
N ASP A 90 11.38 -3.10 -13.01
CA ASP A 90 10.26 -4.01 -12.77
C ASP A 90 10.57 -5.04 -11.67
N THR A 91 11.77 -5.03 -11.10
CA THR A 91 12.15 -5.91 -9.99
C THR A 91 12.21 -5.13 -8.68
N LEU A 92 12.24 -5.86 -7.56
CA LEU A 92 12.49 -5.30 -6.25
C LEU A 92 13.85 -5.78 -5.74
N ASP A 93 14.58 -4.87 -5.12
CA ASP A 93 15.84 -5.18 -4.46
C ASP A 93 15.81 -4.70 -3.00
N HIS A 94 16.58 -5.39 -2.14
CA HIS A 94 16.77 -4.98 -0.76
C HIS A 94 18.06 -4.17 -0.65
N VAL A 95 17.98 -2.92 -0.19
CA VAL A 95 19.14 -2.04 -0.02
C VAL A 95 20.15 -2.69 0.95
N VAL A 96 19.67 -3.16 2.09
CA VAL A 96 20.37 -4.08 3.00
C VAL A 96 19.90 -5.51 2.68
N PRO A 97 20.79 -6.41 2.23
CA PRO A 97 20.41 -7.78 1.92
C PRO A 97 19.77 -8.51 3.12
N ARG A 98 18.81 -9.39 2.84
CA ARG A 98 18.20 -10.26 3.88
C ARG A 98 19.24 -11.11 4.62
N SER A 99 20.27 -11.58 3.93
CA SER A 99 21.37 -12.34 4.54
C SER A 99 22.22 -11.53 5.53
N ARG A 100 22.06 -10.20 5.57
CA ARG A 100 22.72 -9.29 6.50
C ARG A 100 21.76 -8.64 7.49
N GLY A 101 20.59 -9.27 7.71
CA GLY A 101 19.58 -8.77 8.64
C GLY A 101 18.68 -7.68 8.05
N GLY A 102 18.74 -7.41 6.74
CA GLY A 102 17.83 -6.48 6.09
C GLY A 102 16.39 -7.01 6.09
N GLY A 103 15.48 -6.25 6.70
CA GLY A 103 14.05 -6.59 6.74
C GLY A 103 13.33 -6.34 5.41
N HIS A 104 12.19 -7.00 5.21
CA HIS A 104 11.31 -6.71 4.08
C HIS A 104 10.35 -5.57 4.46
N SER A 105 10.83 -4.33 4.38
CA SER A 105 10.10 -3.13 4.78
C SER A 105 10.20 -2.02 3.74
N TRP A 106 9.27 -1.05 3.79
CA TRP A 106 9.25 0.09 2.87
C TRP A 106 10.54 0.92 2.88
N ALA A 107 11.28 0.89 4.00
CA ALA A 107 12.56 1.58 4.14
C ALA A 107 13.74 0.82 3.48
N ASN A 108 13.58 -0.48 3.24
CA ASN A 108 14.66 -1.35 2.75
C ASN A 108 14.41 -1.93 1.36
N VAL A 109 13.18 -1.85 0.84
CA VAL A 109 12.81 -2.38 -0.48
C VAL A 109 12.65 -1.24 -1.48
N VAL A 110 13.36 -1.36 -2.60
CA VAL A 110 13.39 -0.39 -3.70
C VAL A 110 13.11 -1.06 -5.03
N VAL A 111 12.70 -0.28 -6.03
CA VAL A 111 12.58 -0.76 -7.42
C VAL A 111 13.96 -0.79 -8.07
N ALA A 112 14.25 -1.87 -8.79
CA ALA A 112 15.49 -2.07 -9.53
C ALA A 112 15.18 -2.53 -10.96
N CYS A 113 16.13 -2.33 -11.87
CA CYS A 113 16.09 -2.91 -13.22
C CYS A 113 17.01 -4.13 -13.29
N LEU A 114 16.79 -4.99 -14.28
CA LEU A 114 17.57 -6.22 -14.47
C LEU A 114 19.06 -5.99 -14.77
N PHE A 115 19.42 -4.83 -15.32
CA PHE A 115 20.75 -4.55 -15.87
C PHE A 115 21.73 -3.89 -14.90
N THR A 116 21.26 -3.21 -13.85
CA THR A 116 22.19 -2.67 -12.85
C THR A 116 22.62 -3.80 -11.95
N GLU A 117 23.93 -4.03 -11.82
CA GLU A 117 24.48 -4.81 -10.72
C GLU A 117 23.84 -4.32 -9.42
N PRO A 118 22.99 -5.11 -8.75
CA PRO A 118 22.32 -4.66 -7.55
C PRO A 118 23.39 -4.32 -6.50
N LEU A 119 23.11 -3.41 -5.55
CA LEU A 119 24.05 -3.08 -4.47
C LEU A 119 24.54 -4.36 -3.76
N THR A 120 23.69 -5.38 -3.74
CA THR A 120 23.97 -6.75 -3.27
C THR A 120 25.09 -7.47 -4.02
N ALA A 121 25.33 -7.20 -5.30
CA ALA A 121 26.42 -7.77 -6.09
C ALA A 121 27.79 -7.16 -5.76
N ARG A 122 27.86 -5.84 -5.50
CA ARG A 122 29.05 -5.18 -4.92
C ARG A 122 29.38 -5.74 -3.53
N ILE A 123 28.34 -5.93 -2.72
CA ILE A 123 28.42 -6.57 -1.40
C ILE A 123 28.90 -8.03 -1.50
N ARG A 124 28.40 -8.82 -2.45
CA ARG A 124 28.83 -10.21 -2.68
C ARG A 124 30.28 -10.28 -3.18
N ALA A 125 30.70 -9.36 -4.05
CA ALA A 125 32.08 -9.24 -4.49
C ALA A 125 33.02 -8.93 -3.30
N ALA A 126 32.65 -7.96 -2.47
CA ALA A 126 33.39 -7.63 -1.24
C ALA A 126 33.40 -8.78 -0.23
N GLN A 127 32.29 -9.50 -0.03
CA GLN A 127 32.21 -10.66 0.86
C GLN A 127 33.07 -11.82 0.34
N ARG A 128 33.05 -12.10 -0.97
CA ARG A 128 33.93 -13.10 -1.58
C ARG A 128 35.40 -12.71 -1.43
N ALA A 129 35.73 -11.43 -1.58
CA ALA A 129 37.08 -10.93 -1.32
C ALA A 129 37.48 -11.10 0.15
N TRP A 130 36.61 -10.75 1.11
CA TRP A 130 36.86 -10.92 2.54
C TRP A 130 37.01 -12.38 2.95
N ASN A 131 36.13 -13.27 2.47
CA ASN A 131 36.22 -14.72 2.73
C ASN A 131 37.52 -15.31 2.16
N ARG A 132 37.94 -14.89 0.95
CA ARG A 132 39.22 -15.31 0.35
C ARG A 132 40.42 -14.81 1.15
N ALA A 133 40.41 -13.54 1.59
CA ALA A 133 41.47 -12.99 2.42
C ALA A 133 41.58 -13.73 3.77
N ARG A 134 40.44 -14.08 4.39
CA ARG A 134 40.41 -14.89 5.62
C ARG A 134 40.92 -16.31 5.42
N ALA A 135 40.55 -16.96 4.30
CA ALA A 135 41.04 -18.30 3.97
C ALA A 135 42.55 -18.30 3.69
N ALA A 136 43.07 -17.28 3.01
CA ALA A 136 44.51 -17.11 2.79
C ALA A 136 45.27 -16.89 4.11
N ALA A 137 44.73 -16.09 5.03
CA ALA A 137 45.32 -15.87 6.36
C ALA A 137 45.23 -17.11 7.29
N ALA A 138 44.26 -18.00 7.06
CA ALA A 138 44.14 -19.25 7.80
C ALA A 138 45.09 -20.35 7.27
N GLY A 139 45.55 -20.24 6.01
CA GLY A 139 46.48 -21.18 5.38
C GLY A 139 47.97 -20.91 5.69
N THR A 140 48.30 -19.83 6.41
CA THR A 140 49.68 -19.49 6.80
C THR A 140 50.09 -20.03 8.18
N ALA A 141 49.25 -20.85 8.83
CA ALA A 141 49.67 -21.62 9.99
C ALA A 141 50.47 -22.85 9.54
N VAL A 142 51.78 -22.67 9.33
CA VAL A 142 52.75 -23.77 9.20
C VAL A 142 52.93 -24.42 10.59
N PRO A 143 52.88 -25.75 10.72
CA PRO A 143 52.93 -26.44 12.00
C PRO A 143 54.35 -26.40 12.59
N ALA A 144 54.44 -26.41 13.92
CA ALA A 144 55.64 -26.77 14.68
C ALA A 144 55.38 -28.09 15.40
#